data_AF-A0A8T2YTG9-F1
#
_entry.id   AF-A0A8T2YTG9-F1
#
_cell.length_a   1.000
_cell.length_b   1.000
_cell.length_c   1.000
_cell.angle_alpha   90.00
_cell.angle_beta   90.00
_cell.angle_gamma   90.00
#
_symmetry.space_group_name_H-M   'P 1'
#
loop_
_entity.id
_entity.type
_entity.pdbx_description
1 polymer ?
#
loop_
_entity_poly.entity_id
_entity_poly.type
_entity_poly.pdbx_seq_one_letter_code
_entity_poly.pdbx_strand_id
1 'polypeptide(L)'
;MNDLMTRSFLSYVELKKQAQKDLQVELDIESGQPNLSQFFHEVNGIKTEMEDITNLLFDLQNLNEESKSTHSAKVLRGLRDRMESDIVAVLRKAKIVKARLESLDRSNISNRRVSELYKEGSPIDRTRISVTNGSRVKLREIMNEFQILRQKILSDYKNDLKRRYYTATGEEPSEEEIENMISGGGGVQMFEGKGVMDLKNKERHEVVMDIQRSLKRLLQVFLDMAVLIETQGEKMDDIEENVTNAETAGKGIVSVSTMLA
;
A
#
# COMPACT_ATOMS: atom_id res chain seq x y z
N MET A 1 24.25 -23.46 63.40
CA MET A 1 23.05 -22.63 63.62
C MET A 1 23.38 -21.22 63.15
N ASN A 2 22.48 -20.58 62.42
CA ASN A 2 22.52 -19.19 61.89
C ASN A 2 23.22 -18.96 60.55
N ASP A 3 22.53 -19.29 59.45
CA ASP A 3 22.74 -18.65 58.13
C ASP A 3 21.43 -18.07 57.57
N LEU A 4 20.52 -17.71 58.49
CA LEU A 4 19.17 -17.23 58.17
C LEU A 4 19.15 -15.74 57.82
N MET A 5 20.14 -14.98 58.30
CA MET A 5 20.23 -13.51 58.13
C MET A 5 20.97 -13.12 56.84
N THR A 6 21.85 -13.97 56.29
CA THR A 6 22.63 -13.63 55.09
C THR A 6 21.80 -13.79 53.81
N ARG A 7 20.98 -14.85 53.74
CA ARG A 7 20.12 -15.13 52.58
C ARG A 7 18.98 -14.14 52.41
N SER A 8 18.41 -13.67 53.51
CA SER A 8 17.32 -12.68 53.53
C SER A 8 17.81 -11.30 53.09
N PHE A 9 19.02 -10.88 53.48
CA PHE A 9 19.64 -9.65 52.99
C PHE A 9 20.00 -9.71 51.50
N LEU A 10 20.50 -10.85 51.00
CA LEU A 10 20.75 -11.05 49.56
C LEU A 10 19.45 -10.98 48.74
N SER A 11 18.38 -11.62 49.22
CA SER A 11 17.06 -11.57 48.60
C SER A 11 16.48 -10.16 48.57
N TYR A 12 16.61 -9.39 49.65
CA TYR A 12 16.16 -7.99 49.69
C TYR A 12 16.93 -7.09 48.72
N VAL A 13 18.25 -7.27 48.60
CA VAL A 13 19.09 -6.51 47.67
C VAL A 13 18.75 -6.86 46.21
N GLU A 14 18.47 -8.13 45.91
CA GLU A 14 18.02 -8.57 44.58
C GLU A 14 16.63 -8.03 44.24
N LEU A 15 15.67 -8.09 45.18
CA LEU A 15 14.33 -7.52 45.01
C LEU A 15 14.38 -6.00 44.82
N LYS A 16 15.25 -5.30 45.56
CA LYS A 16 15.45 -3.85 45.38
C LYS A 16 16.08 -3.53 44.03
N LYS A 17 17.04 -4.34 43.57
CA LYS A 17 17.67 -4.19 42.25
C LYS A 17 16.70 -4.49 41.11
N GLN A 18 15.80 -5.46 41.32
CA GLN A 18 14.73 -5.79 40.38
C GLN A 18 13.69 -4.66 40.34
N ALA A 19 13.22 -4.18 41.50
CA ALA A 19 12.30 -3.04 41.58
C ALA A 19 12.89 -1.75 40.98
N GLN A 20 14.20 -1.51 41.12
CA GLN A 20 14.88 -0.39 40.47
C GLN A 20 15.00 -0.57 38.95
N LYS A 21 15.19 -1.79 38.46
CA LYS A 21 15.12 -2.08 37.03
C LYS A 21 13.70 -1.89 36.50
N ASP A 22 12.70 -2.38 37.22
CA ASP A 22 11.30 -2.27 36.82
C ASP A 22 10.85 -0.80 36.82
N LEU A 23 11.24 0.01 37.81
CA LEU A 23 11.05 1.47 37.80
C LEU A 23 11.78 2.17 36.65
N GLN A 24 13.01 1.74 36.34
CA GLN A 24 13.76 2.31 35.20
C GLN A 24 13.07 1.97 33.87
N VAL A 25 12.51 0.76 33.76
CA VAL A 25 11.71 0.33 32.62
C VAL A 25 10.41 1.14 32.52
N GLU A 26 9.76 1.42 33.64
CA GLU A 26 8.52 2.20 33.71
C GLU A 26 8.76 3.69 33.37
N LEU A 27 9.87 4.27 33.84
CA LEU A 27 10.32 5.63 33.48
C LEU A 27 10.76 5.75 32.01
N ASP A 28 11.38 4.70 31.47
CA ASP A 28 11.73 4.62 30.05
C ASP A 28 10.48 4.48 29.17
N ILE A 29 9.36 3.94 29.69
CA ILE A 29 8.08 3.88 28.97
C ILE A 29 7.36 5.24 29.00
N GLU A 30 7.39 5.96 30.13
CA GLU A 30 6.73 7.27 30.29
C GLU A 30 7.40 8.42 29.52
N SER A 31 8.71 8.35 29.24
CA SER A 31 9.44 9.47 28.62
C SER A 31 9.27 9.62 27.10
N GLY A 32 8.46 8.78 26.44
CA GLY A 32 8.31 8.81 24.99
C GLY A 32 9.61 8.44 24.30
N GLN A 33 9.91 7.14 24.29
CA GLN A 33 11.22 6.64 23.87
C GLN A 33 11.69 7.20 22.52
N PRO A 34 12.93 7.73 22.43
CA PRO A 34 13.54 8.20 21.17
C PRO A 34 13.42 7.20 20.02
N ASN A 35 13.35 5.90 20.34
CA ASN A 35 13.18 4.79 19.43
C ASN A 35 11.89 4.87 18.60
N LEU A 36 10.74 5.12 19.23
CA LEU A 36 9.47 5.21 18.53
C LEU A 36 9.31 6.53 17.78
N SER A 37 9.91 7.62 18.29
CA SER A 37 9.86 8.92 17.62
C SER A 37 10.47 8.87 16.21
N GLN A 38 11.67 8.29 16.07
CA GLN A 38 12.29 8.11 14.75
C GLN A 38 11.48 7.18 13.85
N PHE A 39 10.98 6.07 14.41
CA PHE A 39 10.12 5.15 13.68
C PHE A 39 8.88 5.84 13.11
N PHE A 40 8.17 6.63 13.91
CA PHE A 40 6.98 7.34 13.46
C PHE A 40 7.33 8.44 12.44
N HIS A 41 8.50 9.06 12.53
CA HIS A 41 8.97 9.97 11.49
C HIS A 41 9.13 9.27 10.13
N GLU A 42 9.76 8.09 10.11
CA GLU A 42 9.91 7.28 8.88
C GLU A 42 8.56 6.82 8.34
N VAL A 43 7.65 6.36 9.21
CA VAL A 43 6.28 5.98 8.84
C VAL A 43 5.50 7.15 8.27
N ASN A 44 5.60 8.34 8.86
CA ASN A 44 4.93 9.53 8.34
C ASN A 44 5.46 9.91 6.95
N GLY A 45 6.77 9.77 6.72
CA GLY A 45 7.34 9.91 5.38
C GLY A 45 6.73 8.92 4.38
N ILE A 46 6.49 7.67 4.76
CA ILE A 46 5.81 6.68 3.91
C ILE A 46 4.37 7.13 3.62
N LYS A 47 3.63 7.58 4.64
CA LYS A 47 2.25 8.05 4.50
C LYS A 47 2.13 9.24 3.56
N THR A 48 3.02 10.22 3.64
CA THR A 48 3.03 11.38 2.73
C THR A 48 3.22 10.95 1.27
N GLU A 49 4.13 10.01 1.00
CA GLU A 49 4.30 9.52 -0.38
C GLU A 49 3.07 8.74 -0.87
N MET A 50 2.37 8.00 0.01
CA MET A 50 1.12 7.31 -0.32
C MET A 50 -0.04 8.28 -0.58
N GLU A 51 -0.10 9.38 0.16
CA GLU A 51 -1.07 10.46 -0.06
C GLU A 51 -0.84 11.13 -1.43
N ASP A 52 0.42 11.44 -1.76
CA ASP A 52 0.76 11.96 -3.09
C ASP A 52 0.38 11.00 -4.22
N ILE A 53 0.58 9.69 -4.02
CA ILE A 53 0.13 8.67 -4.99
C ILE A 53 -1.39 8.68 -5.15
N THR A 54 -2.12 8.87 -4.05
CA THR A 54 -3.59 8.93 -4.05
C THR A 54 -4.10 10.18 -4.75
N ASN A 55 -3.42 11.32 -4.57
CA ASN A 55 -3.73 12.56 -5.29
C ASN A 55 -3.50 12.40 -6.80
N LEU A 56 -2.39 11.78 -7.20
CA LEU A 56 -2.11 11.48 -8.61
C LEU A 56 -3.13 10.50 -9.21
N LEU A 57 -3.61 9.53 -8.43
CA LEU A 57 -4.70 8.64 -8.85
C LEU A 57 -5.99 9.43 -9.10
N PHE A 58 -6.35 10.35 -8.21
CA PHE A 58 -7.52 11.21 -8.37
C PHE A 58 -7.39 12.11 -9.62
N ASP A 59 -6.21 12.67 -9.86
CA ASP A 59 -5.92 13.44 -11.07
C ASP A 59 -6.08 12.59 -12.33
N LEU A 60 -5.56 11.36 -12.35
CA LEU A 60 -5.75 10.42 -13.44
C LEU A 60 -7.22 10.06 -13.70
N GLN A 61 -8.02 9.93 -12.64
CA GLN A 61 -9.47 9.73 -12.76
C GLN A 61 -10.13 10.93 -13.44
N ASN A 62 -9.80 12.15 -13.01
CA ASN A 62 -10.35 13.37 -13.59
C ASN A 62 -9.93 13.56 -15.06
N LEU A 63 -8.64 13.34 -15.36
CA LEU A 63 -8.12 13.41 -16.73
C LEU A 63 -8.81 12.40 -17.65
N ASN A 64 -9.10 11.19 -17.14
CA ASN A 64 -9.87 10.20 -17.89
C ASN A 64 -11.30 10.70 -18.20
N GLU A 65 -12.02 11.25 -17.20
CA GLU A 65 -13.37 11.80 -17.45
C GLU A 65 -13.34 12.99 -18.42
N GLU A 66 -12.33 13.87 -18.33
CA GLU A 66 -12.15 14.99 -19.27
C GLU A 66 -11.88 14.48 -20.71
N SER A 67 -11.09 13.41 -20.84
CA SER A 67 -10.77 12.81 -22.15
C SER A 67 -12.01 12.28 -22.88
N LYS A 68 -13.03 11.82 -22.14
CA LYS A 68 -14.30 11.34 -22.71
C LYS A 68 -15.11 12.48 -23.32
N SER A 69 -15.17 13.61 -22.63
CA SER A 69 -16.02 14.76 -22.97
C SER A 69 -15.40 15.68 -24.02
N THR A 70 -14.08 15.72 -24.15
CA THR A 70 -13.42 16.65 -25.08
C THR A 70 -13.44 16.18 -26.54
N HIS A 71 -13.83 17.07 -27.47
CA HIS A 71 -13.85 16.78 -28.92
C HIS A 71 -12.65 17.36 -29.69
N SER A 72 -11.67 17.93 -28.98
CA SER A 72 -10.50 18.58 -29.56
C SER A 72 -9.26 17.67 -29.52
N ALA A 73 -8.72 17.35 -30.70
CA ALA A 73 -7.48 16.60 -30.88
C ALA A 73 -6.29 17.19 -30.08
N LYS A 74 -6.16 18.52 -30.10
CA LYS A 74 -5.10 19.23 -29.38
C LYS A 74 -5.23 19.06 -27.86
N VAL A 75 -6.46 19.10 -27.35
CA VAL A 75 -6.73 18.91 -25.90
C VAL A 75 -6.49 17.46 -25.51
N LEU A 76 -6.96 16.49 -26.30
CA LEU A 76 -6.71 15.06 -26.08
C LEU A 76 -5.22 14.74 -25.97
N ARG A 77 -4.39 15.31 -26.85
CA ARG A 77 -2.93 15.16 -26.77
C ARG A 77 -2.36 15.71 -25.47
N GLY A 78 -2.79 16.90 -25.06
CA GLY A 78 -2.36 17.50 -23.79
C GLY A 78 -2.79 16.69 -22.56
N LEU A 79 -3.99 16.12 -22.57
CA LEU A 79 -4.47 15.23 -21.50
C LEU A 79 -3.63 13.96 -21.44
N ARG A 80 -3.33 13.34 -22.60
CA ARG A 80 -2.45 12.17 -22.66
C ARG A 80 -1.08 12.46 -22.07
N ASP A 81 -0.47 13.58 -22.44
CA ASP A 81 0.87 13.94 -21.95
C ASP A 81 0.87 14.17 -20.41
N ARG A 82 -0.20 14.74 -19.86
CA ARG A 82 -0.41 14.86 -18.41
C ARG A 82 -0.58 13.50 -17.73
N MET A 83 -1.44 12.63 -18.28
CA MET A 83 -1.66 11.28 -17.72
C MET A 83 -0.36 10.46 -17.72
N GLU A 84 0.45 10.53 -18.77
CA GLU A 84 1.75 9.85 -18.80
C GLU A 84 2.72 10.41 -17.76
N SER A 85 2.75 11.74 -17.59
CA SER A 85 3.54 12.40 -16.53
C SER A 85 3.11 11.93 -15.14
N ASP A 86 1.81 11.85 -14.87
CA ASP A 86 1.28 11.42 -13.59
C ASP A 86 1.62 9.96 -13.32
N ILE A 87 1.51 9.07 -14.32
CA ILE A 87 1.90 7.65 -14.18
C ILE A 87 3.40 7.53 -13.89
N VAL A 88 4.26 8.33 -14.53
CA VAL A 88 5.69 8.35 -14.24
C VAL A 88 5.96 8.84 -12.81
N ALA A 89 5.23 9.84 -12.33
CA ALA A 89 5.33 10.33 -10.96
C ALA A 89 4.91 9.25 -9.95
N VAL A 90 3.78 8.58 -10.19
CA VAL A 90 3.31 7.44 -9.37
C VAL A 90 4.36 6.34 -9.32
N LEU A 91 4.93 5.95 -10.47
CA LEU A 91 5.98 4.92 -10.53
C LEU A 91 7.22 5.27 -9.68
N ARG A 92 7.64 6.54 -9.70
CA ARG A 92 8.78 7.00 -8.89
C ARG A 92 8.44 6.94 -7.40
N LYS A 93 7.28 7.46 -7.00
CA LYS A 93 6.83 7.47 -5.61
C LYS A 93 6.59 6.06 -5.06
N ALA A 94 6.01 5.17 -5.85
CA ALA A 94 5.84 3.77 -5.52
C ALA A 94 7.18 3.08 -5.18
N LYS A 95 8.23 3.35 -5.96
CA LYS A 95 9.59 2.84 -5.68
C LYS A 95 10.17 3.41 -4.39
N ILE A 96 9.92 4.69 -4.09
CA ILE A 96 10.33 5.31 -2.82
C ILE A 96 9.62 4.65 -1.64
N VAL A 97 8.29 4.46 -1.73
CA VAL A 97 7.50 3.76 -0.71
C VAL A 97 8.04 2.35 -0.48
N LYS A 98 8.31 1.60 -1.55
CA LYS A 98 8.93 0.26 -1.46
C LYS A 98 10.24 0.29 -0.68
N ALA A 99 11.18 1.14 -1.09
CA ALA A 99 12.48 1.24 -0.46
C ALA A 99 12.39 1.65 1.01
N ARG A 100 11.46 2.55 1.35
CA ARG A 100 11.21 2.97 2.74
C ARG A 100 10.60 1.85 3.57
N LEU A 101 9.65 1.07 3.04
CA LEU A 101 9.10 -0.10 3.73
C LEU A 101 10.16 -1.17 3.99
N GLU A 102 11.01 -1.48 3.01
CA GLU A 102 12.13 -2.42 3.20
C GLU A 102 13.15 -1.91 4.22
N SER A 103 13.39 -0.60 4.26
CA SER A 103 14.24 0.03 5.28
C SER A 103 13.62 -0.11 6.67
N LEU A 104 12.31 0.11 6.76
CA LEU A 104 11.54 -0.02 8.00
C LEU A 104 11.57 -1.46 8.52
N ASP A 105 11.51 -2.46 7.64
CA ASP A 105 11.68 -3.87 8.02
C ASP A 105 13.04 -4.18 8.62
N ARG A 106 14.10 -3.71 7.96
CA ARG A 106 15.48 -3.86 8.48
C ARG A 106 15.64 -3.14 9.82
N SER A 107 15.03 -1.97 9.96
CA SER A 107 14.98 -1.19 11.21
C SER A 107 14.27 -1.97 12.32
N ASN A 108 13.11 -2.58 12.03
CA ASN A 108 12.36 -3.39 12.99
C ASN A 108 13.17 -4.62 13.46
N ILE A 109 13.81 -5.34 12.54
CA ILE A 109 14.67 -6.50 12.90
C ILE A 109 15.86 -6.05 13.75
N SER A 110 16.51 -4.94 13.38
CA SER A 110 17.67 -4.42 14.10
C SER A 110 17.28 -3.94 15.50
N ASN A 111 16.12 -3.32 15.63
CA ASN A 111 15.58 -2.82 16.90
C ASN A 111 15.47 -3.91 17.97
N ARG A 112 15.13 -5.15 17.56
CA ARG A 112 15.04 -6.30 18.46
C ARG A 112 16.34 -6.64 19.18
N ARG A 113 17.49 -6.20 18.65
CA ARG A 113 18.82 -6.48 19.20
C ARG A 113 19.37 -5.33 20.07
N VAL A 114 18.65 -4.21 20.14
CA VAL A 114 19.12 -3.01 20.85
C VAL A 114 18.93 -3.13 22.37
N SER A 115 17.83 -3.74 22.82
CA SER A 115 17.51 -3.91 24.24
C SER A 115 16.53 -5.06 24.44
N GLU A 116 16.57 -5.69 25.62
CA GLU A 116 15.57 -6.70 26.06
C GLU A 116 14.14 -6.16 26.05
N LEU A 117 13.97 -4.83 26.18
CA LEU A 117 12.67 -4.16 26.10
C LEU A 117 12.08 -4.16 24.68
N TYR A 118 12.91 -4.34 23.65
CA TYR A 118 12.51 -4.29 22.24
C TYR A 118 12.53 -5.65 21.57
N LYS A 119 12.78 -6.72 22.34
CA LYS A 119 12.83 -8.08 21.82
C LYS A 119 11.56 -8.43 21.03
N GLU A 120 11.67 -9.45 20.20
CA GLU A 120 10.54 -9.96 19.43
C GLU A 120 9.33 -10.24 20.34
N GLY A 121 8.15 -9.76 19.92
CA GLY A 121 6.91 -9.89 20.69
C GLY A 121 6.73 -8.89 21.85
N SER A 122 7.73 -8.03 22.13
CA SER A 122 7.56 -6.92 23.06
C SER A 122 6.45 -5.96 22.62
N PRO A 123 5.86 -5.16 23.53
CA PRO A 123 4.89 -4.13 23.15
C PRO A 123 5.41 -3.20 22.04
N ILE A 124 6.66 -2.77 22.13
CA ILE A 124 7.30 -1.88 21.15
C ILE A 124 7.48 -2.59 19.80
N ASP A 125 7.96 -3.84 19.79
CA ASP A 125 8.07 -4.63 18.55
C ASP A 125 6.70 -4.82 17.89
N ARG A 126 5.67 -5.22 18.66
CA ARG A 126 4.29 -5.38 18.15
C ARG A 126 3.74 -4.09 17.55
N THR A 127 3.91 -2.94 18.21
CA THR A 127 3.50 -1.64 17.66
C THR A 127 4.20 -1.35 16.33
N ARG A 128 5.52 -1.55 16.26
CA ARG A 128 6.29 -1.27 15.04
C ARG A 128 5.87 -2.18 13.89
N ILE A 129 5.70 -3.48 14.14
CA ILE A 129 5.22 -4.43 13.11
C ILE A 129 3.79 -4.09 12.68
N SER A 130 2.88 -3.82 13.61
CA SER A 130 1.49 -3.41 13.33
C SER A 130 1.40 -2.18 12.44
N VAL A 131 2.13 -1.11 12.77
CA VAL A 131 2.13 0.12 11.98
C VAL A 131 2.76 -0.07 10.60
N THR A 132 3.83 -0.88 10.51
CA THR A 132 4.46 -1.23 9.23
C THR A 132 3.47 -2.02 8.35
N ASN A 133 2.75 -2.99 8.93
CA ASN A 133 1.73 -3.77 8.23
C ASN A 133 0.53 -2.92 7.80
N GLY A 134 0.06 -2.00 8.63
CA GLY A 134 -0.99 -1.06 8.25
C GLY A 134 -0.59 -0.22 7.02
N SER A 135 0.69 0.15 6.92
CA SER A 135 1.21 0.86 5.74
C SER A 135 1.18 -0.04 4.48
N ARG A 136 1.49 -1.33 4.61
CA ARG A 136 1.38 -2.31 3.49
C ARG A 136 -0.06 -2.51 3.04
N VAL A 137 -0.99 -2.64 3.98
CA VAL A 137 -2.43 -2.74 3.66
C VAL A 137 -2.88 -1.51 2.90
N LYS A 138 -2.50 -0.31 3.38
CA LYS A 138 -2.86 0.92 2.68
C LYS A 138 -2.28 1.00 1.27
N LEU A 139 -1.03 0.58 1.09
CA LEU A 139 -0.42 0.49 -0.24
C LEU A 139 -1.23 -0.45 -1.15
N ARG A 140 -1.62 -1.62 -0.65
CA ARG A 140 -2.41 -2.61 -1.40
C ARG A 140 -3.77 -2.05 -1.82
N GLU A 141 -4.46 -1.31 -0.95
CA GLU A 141 -5.70 -0.61 -1.29
C GLU A 141 -5.49 0.35 -2.46
N ILE A 142 -4.47 1.21 -2.38
CA ILE A 142 -4.15 2.17 -3.45
C ILE A 142 -3.84 1.43 -4.77
N MET A 143 -3.09 0.33 -4.72
CA MET A 143 -2.79 -0.50 -5.89
C MET A 143 -4.07 -1.07 -6.53
N ASN A 144 -5.03 -1.51 -5.72
CA ASN A 144 -6.32 -2.00 -6.19
C ASN A 144 -7.14 -0.90 -6.86
N GLU A 145 -7.11 0.33 -6.35
CA GLU A 145 -7.77 1.47 -7.00
C GLU A 145 -7.20 1.78 -8.39
N PHE A 146 -5.89 1.66 -8.59
CA PHE A 146 -5.30 1.75 -9.93
C PHE A 146 -5.79 0.63 -10.87
N GLN A 147 -5.97 -0.58 -10.35
CA GLN A 147 -6.52 -1.70 -11.12
C GLN A 147 -7.98 -1.41 -11.52
N ILE A 148 -8.80 -0.91 -10.59
CA ILE A 148 -10.19 -0.50 -10.85
C ILE A 148 -10.23 0.60 -11.91
N LEU A 149 -9.39 1.63 -11.78
CA LEU A 149 -9.30 2.71 -12.77
C LEU A 149 -8.95 2.16 -14.16
N ARG A 150 -7.94 1.28 -14.25
CA ARG A 150 -7.55 0.67 -15.52
C ARG A 150 -8.71 -0.10 -16.17
N GLN A 151 -9.44 -0.90 -15.39
CA GLN A 151 -10.60 -1.63 -15.88
C GLN A 151 -11.71 -0.70 -16.33
N LYS A 152 -11.98 0.36 -15.57
CA LYS A 152 -12.97 1.40 -15.90
C LYS A 152 -12.64 2.07 -17.24
N ILE A 153 -11.40 2.50 -17.44
CA ILE A 153 -10.94 3.11 -18.71
C ILE A 153 -11.21 2.19 -19.90
N LEU A 154 -10.90 0.90 -19.77
CA LEU A 154 -11.11 -0.07 -20.85
C LEU A 154 -12.60 -0.32 -21.12
N SER A 155 -13.39 -0.46 -20.05
CA SER A 155 -14.84 -0.64 -20.15
C SER A 155 -15.52 0.56 -20.81
N ASP A 156 -15.16 1.77 -20.40
CA ASP A 156 -15.67 3.01 -20.97
C ASP A 156 -15.34 3.12 -22.47
N TYR A 157 -14.12 2.72 -22.86
CA TYR A 157 -13.71 2.69 -24.25
C TYR A 157 -14.48 1.64 -25.07
N LYS A 158 -14.69 0.43 -24.52
CA LYS A 158 -15.55 -0.60 -25.14
C LYS A 158 -16.96 -0.07 -25.38
N ASN A 159 -17.55 0.61 -24.41
CA ASN A 159 -18.89 1.18 -24.52
C ASN A 159 -18.96 2.31 -25.56
N ASP A 160 -17.94 3.18 -25.64
CA ASP A 160 -17.88 4.22 -26.66
C ASP A 160 -17.78 3.64 -28.08
N LEU A 161 -16.99 2.57 -28.26
CA LEU A 161 -16.93 1.82 -29.53
C LEU A 161 -18.28 1.21 -29.90
N LYS A 162 -18.94 0.51 -28.96
CA LYS A 162 -20.27 -0.09 -29.18
C LYS A 162 -21.29 0.94 -29.65
N ARG A 163 -21.37 2.08 -28.94
CA ARG A 163 -22.28 3.18 -29.29
C ARG A 163 -22.01 3.75 -30.69
N ARG A 164 -20.74 3.94 -31.05
CA ARG A 164 -20.35 4.46 -32.37
C ARG A 164 -20.65 3.46 -33.49
N TYR A 165 -20.38 2.18 -33.25
CA TYR A 165 -20.72 1.11 -34.19
C TYR A 165 -22.22 1.12 -34.48
N TYR A 166 -23.05 1.04 -33.43
CA TYR A 166 -24.51 1.07 -33.56
C TYR A 166 -25.02 2.32 -34.29
N THR A 167 -24.44 3.49 -33.99
CA THR A 167 -24.84 4.75 -34.68
C THR A 167 -24.54 4.72 -36.17
N ALA A 168 -23.52 3.97 -36.60
CA ALA A 168 -23.07 3.94 -37.99
C ALA A 168 -23.65 2.77 -38.79
N THR A 169 -23.89 1.62 -38.16
CA THR A 169 -24.39 0.40 -38.82
C THR A 169 -25.88 0.15 -38.55
N GLY A 170 -26.42 0.68 -37.45
CA GLY A 170 -27.76 0.37 -36.95
C GLY A 170 -27.86 -0.97 -36.21
N GLU A 171 -26.74 -1.71 -36.09
CA GLU A 171 -26.68 -3.05 -35.51
C GLU A 171 -25.78 -3.07 -34.26
N GLU A 172 -26.05 -3.96 -33.33
CA GLU A 172 -25.21 -4.11 -32.13
C GLU A 172 -24.00 -4.99 -32.47
N PRO A 173 -22.76 -4.56 -32.16
CA PRO A 173 -21.57 -5.34 -32.48
C PRO A 173 -21.42 -6.53 -31.51
N SER A 174 -20.97 -7.65 -32.04
CA SER A 174 -20.53 -8.79 -31.25
C SER A 174 -19.27 -8.47 -30.42
N GLU A 175 -19.02 -9.23 -29.35
CA GLU A 175 -17.80 -9.07 -28.54
C GLU A 175 -16.52 -9.28 -29.35
N GLU A 176 -16.53 -10.20 -30.33
CA GLU A 176 -15.40 -10.45 -31.22
C GLU A 176 -15.10 -9.25 -32.12
N GLU A 177 -16.13 -8.58 -32.64
CA GLU A 177 -15.97 -7.35 -33.42
C GLU A 177 -15.39 -6.21 -32.58
N ILE A 178 -15.84 -6.03 -31.33
CA ILE A 178 -15.29 -5.02 -30.42
C ILE A 178 -13.83 -5.31 -30.07
N GLU A 179 -13.49 -6.58 -29.79
CA GLU A 179 -12.11 -6.94 -29.47
C GLU A 179 -11.18 -6.79 -30.68
N ASN A 180 -11.68 -7.06 -31.89
CA ASN A 180 -10.98 -6.79 -33.15
C ASN A 180 -10.75 -5.30 -33.40
N MET A 181 -11.68 -4.43 -32.99
CA MET A 181 -11.51 -2.97 -33.02
C MET A 181 -10.46 -2.49 -32.02
N ILE A 182 -10.36 -3.13 -30.85
CA ILE A 182 -9.38 -2.79 -29.82
C ILE A 182 -7.97 -3.29 -30.18
N SER A 183 -7.87 -4.46 -30.80
CA SER A 183 -6.57 -5.07 -31.14
C SER A 183 -5.89 -4.42 -32.34
N GLY A 184 -6.56 -3.49 -33.03
CA GLY A 184 -6.05 -2.81 -34.23
C GLY A 184 -5.83 -3.72 -35.44
N GLY A 185 -6.16 -5.01 -35.33
CA GLY A 185 -5.74 -6.07 -36.26
C GLY A 185 -6.65 -6.34 -37.46
N GLY A 186 -7.78 -5.65 -37.60
CA GLY A 186 -8.70 -5.93 -38.72
C GLY A 186 -9.92 -5.02 -38.83
N GLY A 187 -10.29 -4.29 -37.77
CA GLY A 187 -11.41 -3.33 -37.80
C GLY A 187 -11.15 -2.09 -38.65
N VAL A 188 -9.89 -1.83 -39.01
CA VAL A 188 -9.51 -0.70 -39.87
C VAL A 188 -10.21 -0.78 -41.23
N GLN A 189 -10.30 -1.99 -41.79
CA GLN A 189 -10.79 -2.20 -43.15
C GLN A 189 -12.32 -2.23 -43.26
N MET A 190 -13.03 -2.60 -42.18
CA MET A 190 -14.51 -2.56 -42.12
C MET A 190 -15.06 -1.12 -42.02
N PHE A 191 -14.27 -0.18 -41.50
CA PHE A 191 -14.69 1.21 -41.28
C PHE A 191 -14.20 2.19 -42.35
N GLU A 192 -13.10 1.88 -43.06
CA GLU A 192 -12.61 2.69 -44.18
C GLU A 192 -13.58 2.71 -45.38
N GLY A 193 -14.30 1.60 -45.64
CA GLY A 193 -15.26 1.52 -46.74
C GLY A 193 -16.61 2.22 -46.48
N LYS A 194 -16.94 2.56 -45.22
CA LYS A 194 -18.21 3.20 -44.83
C LYS A 194 -18.06 4.57 -44.15
N GLY A 195 -16.83 5.13 -44.07
CA GLY A 195 -16.58 6.49 -43.57
C GLY A 195 -16.67 6.67 -42.06
N VAL A 196 -16.58 5.60 -41.28
CA VAL A 196 -16.88 5.63 -39.83
C VAL A 196 -15.62 5.78 -38.96
N MET A 197 -14.43 5.51 -39.50
CA MET A 197 -13.17 5.87 -38.83
C MET A 197 -12.76 7.30 -39.20
N ASP A 198 -13.38 8.26 -38.52
CA ASP A 198 -12.86 9.62 -38.43
C ASP A 198 -11.42 9.58 -37.85
N LEU A 199 -10.51 10.43 -38.33
CA LEU A 199 -9.12 10.52 -37.81
C LEU A 199 -9.10 10.71 -36.28
N LYS A 200 -10.14 11.33 -35.74
CA LYS A 200 -10.38 11.50 -34.29
C LYS A 200 -10.58 10.18 -33.53
N ASN A 201 -11.12 9.13 -34.16
CA ASN A 201 -11.24 7.81 -33.56
C ASN A 201 -9.87 7.17 -33.35
N LYS A 202 -8.95 7.37 -34.29
CA LYS A 202 -7.60 6.82 -34.21
C LYS A 202 -6.79 7.48 -33.10
N GLU A 203 -6.86 8.81 -32.98
CA GLU A 203 -6.17 9.52 -31.90
C GLU A 203 -6.70 9.13 -30.51
N ARG A 204 -8.02 9.00 -30.34
CA ARG A 204 -8.60 8.52 -29.08
C ARG A 204 -8.20 7.08 -28.76
N HIS A 205 -8.20 6.21 -29.77
CA HIS A 205 -7.75 4.83 -29.61
C HIS A 205 -6.31 4.77 -29.10
N GLU A 206 -5.39 5.48 -29.77
CA GLU A 206 -3.97 5.53 -29.39
C GLU A 206 -3.79 6.04 -27.95
N VAL A 207 -4.49 7.11 -27.57
CA VAL A 207 -4.46 7.65 -26.20
C VAL A 207 -4.89 6.60 -25.17
N VAL A 208 -6.02 5.93 -25.38
CA VAL A 208 -6.52 4.92 -24.44
C VAL A 208 -5.55 3.73 -24.35
N MET A 209 -5.02 3.25 -25.48
CA MET A 209 -4.10 2.12 -25.49
C MET A 209 -2.76 2.44 -24.81
N ASP A 210 -2.25 3.65 -24.98
CA ASP A 210 -1.04 4.10 -24.29
C ASP A 210 -1.25 4.17 -22.77
N ILE A 211 -2.36 4.76 -22.32
CA ILE A 211 -2.73 4.79 -20.89
C ILE A 211 -2.86 3.37 -20.33
N GLN A 212 -3.52 2.46 -21.06
CA GLN A 212 -3.63 1.05 -20.66
C GLN A 212 -2.26 0.40 -20.50
N ARG A 213 -1.32 0.67 -21.41
CA ARG A 213 0.05 0.15 -21.35
C ARG A 213 0.81 0.71 -20.16
N SER A 214 0.70 2.01 -19.91
CA SER A 214 1.36 2.69 -18.80
C SER A 214 0.80 2.25 -17.43
N LEU A 215 -0.52 2.13 -17.29
CA LEU A 215 -1.14 1.56 -16.08
C LEU A 215 -0.79 0.09 -15.87
N LYS A 216 -0.70 -0.72 -16.94
CA LYS A 216 -0.26 -2.12 -16.85
C LYS A 216 1.19 -2.22 -16.34
N ARG A 217 2.08 -1.34 -16.80
CA ARG A 217 3.48 -1.27 -16.30
C ARG A 217 3.52 -0.89 -14.82
N LEU A 218 2.69 0.05 -14.39
CA LEU A 218 2.54 0.42 -12.98
C LEU A 218 2.08 -0.77 -12.13
N LEU A 219 1.05 -1.48 -12.57
CA LEU A 219 0.54 -2.65 -11.87
C LEU A 219 1.56 -3.80 -11.79
N GLN A 220 2.39 -3.99 -12.81
CA GLN A 220 3.47 -4.98 -12.74
C GLN A 220 4.48 -4.66 -11.63
N VAL A 221 4.89 -3.39 -11.53
CA VAL A 221 5.78 -2.92 -10.46
C VAL A 221 5.14 -3.12 -9.08
N PHE A 222 3.82 -2.97 -8.99
CA PHE A 222 3.07 -3.23 -7.76
C PHE A 222 2.98 -4.73 -7.42
N LEU A 223 2.85 -5.61 -8.40
CA LEU A 223 2.94 -7.07 -8.18
C LEU A 223 4.33 -7.46 -7.66
N ASP A 224 5.40 -6.86 -8.17
CA ASP A 224 6.76 -7.06 -7.65
C ASP A 224 6.95 -6.50 -6.22
N MET A 225 6.02 -5.68 -5.73
CA MET A 225 5.94 -5.23 -4.33
C MET A 225 5.05 -6.14 -3.48
N ALA A 226 4.16 -6.94 -4.07
CA ALA A 226 3.26 -7.84 -3.34
C ALA A 226 4.04 -8.90 -2.53
N VAL A 227 5.24 -9.28 -2.97
CA VAL A 227 6.14 -10.16 -2.21
C VAL A 227 6.50 -9.57 -0.83
N LEU A 228 6.64 -8.24 -0.70
CA LEU A 228 6.88 -7.57 0.58
C LEU A 228 5.63 -7.52 1.47
N ILE A 229 4.46 -7.75 0.87
CA ILE A 229 3.16 -7.63 1.50
C ILE A 229 2.69 -8.98 2.04
N GLU A 230 3.10 -10.09 1.42
CA GLU A 230 2.73 -11.46 1.81
C GLU A 230 3.62 -12.04 2.93
N THR A 231 4.87 -11.58 3.07
CA THR A 231 5.83 -12.14 4.04
C THR A 231 5.51 -11.91 5.53
N GLN A 232 4.43 -11.19 5.87
CA GLN A 232 4.07 -10.88 7.25
C GLN A 232 2.57 -10.97 7.57
N GLY A 233 1.74 -11.47 6.64
CA GLY A 233 0.28 -11.28 6.65
C GLY A 233 -0.58 -12.36 7.30
N GLU A 234 -0.06 -13.51 7.71
CA GLU A 234 -0.94 -14.64 8.07
C GLU A 234 -1.34 -14.74 9.56
N LYS A 235 -0.84 -13.87 10.46
CA LYS A 235 -1.07 -14.04 11.92
C LYS A 235 -1.42 -12.76 12.69
N MET A 236 -1.83 -11.67 12.04
CA MET A 236 -1.86 -10.36 12.74
C MET A 236 -3.14 -9.55 12.62
N ASP A 237 -4.08 -9.93 11.76
CA ASP A 237 -5.38 -9.25 11.63
C ASP A 237 -6.40 -9.70 12.70
N ASP A 238 -6.05 -10.67 13.56
CA ASP A 238 -6.86 -10.99 14.74
C ASP A 238 -6.55 -10.01 15.87
N ILE A 239 -7.37 -8.94 15.94
CA ILE A 239 -7.41 -8.04 17.10
C ILE A 239 -7.64 -8.84 18.39
N GLU A 240 -8.42 -9.93 18.33
CA GLU A 240 -8.68 -10.83 19.46
C GLU A 240 -7.41 -11.60 19.88
N GLU A 241 -6.60 -12.09 18.94
CA GLU A 241 -5.32 -12.76 19.23
C GLU A 241 -4.29 -11.77 19.80
N ASN A 242 -4.25 -10.54 19.30
CA ASN A 242 -3.37 -9.49 19.84
C ASN A 242 -3.78 -9.04 21.25
N VAL A 243 -5.08 -8.95 21.55
CA VAL A 243 -5.60 -8.61 22.88
C VAL A 243 -5.38 -9.78 23.86
N THR A 244 -5.65 -11.02 23.46
CA THR A 244 -5.42 -12.21 24.31
C THR A 244 -3.93 -12.45 24.58
N ASN A 245 -3.04 -12.22 23.61
CA ASN A 245 -1.59 -12.26 23.82
C ASN A 245 -1.09 -11.10 24.70
N ALA A 246 -1.70 -9.91 24.64
CA ALA A 246 -1.40 -8.81 25.55
C ALA A 246 -1.87 -9.08 26.98
N GLU A 247 -3.05 -9.67 27.17
CA GLU A 247 -3.54 -10.10 28.47
C GLU A 247 -2.70 -11.22 29.08
N THR A 248 -2.22 -12.16 28.27
CA THR A 248 -1.38 -13.28 28.75
C THR A 248 -0.01 -12.78 29.21
N ALA A 249 0.57 -11.79 28.53
CA ALA A 249 1.78 -11.11 28.98
C ALA A 249 1.56 -10.34 30.31
N GLY A 250 0.39 -9.72 30.52
CA GLY A 250 0.02 -9.09 31.79
C GLY A 250 -0.21 -10.09 32.92
N LYS A 251 -0.85 -11.24 32.64
CA LYS A 251 -1.10 -12.31 33.62
C LYS A 251 0.18 -13.04 34.05
N GLY A 252 1.18 -13.16 33.18
CA GLY A 252 2.50 -13.68 33.52
C GLY A 252 3.23 -12.83 34.56
N ILE A 253 3.11 -11.49 34.49
CA ILE A 253 3.71 -10.55 35.45
C ILE A 253 3.01 -10.63 36.82
N VAL A 254 1.69 -10.82 36.83
CA VAL A 254 0.90 -10.99 38.08
C VAL A 254 1.18 -12.35 38.73
N SER A 255 1.35 -13.42 37.95
CA SER A 255 1.64 -14.76 38.49
C SER A 255 3.04 -14.88 39.09
N VAL A 256 4.04 -14.15 38.57
CA VAL A 256 5.38 -14.09 39.18
C VAL A 256 5.36 -13.28 40.48
N SER A 257 4.51 -12.25 40.56
CA SER A 257 4.35 -11.43 41.77
C SER A 257 3.59 -12.15 42.90
N THR A 258 2.77 -13.16 42.60
CA THR A 258 2.04 -13.96 43.61
C THR A 258 2.77 -15.24 44.04
N MET A 259 3.79 -15.71 43.30
CA MET A 259 4.65 -16.81 43.74
C MET A 259 5.82 -16.37 44.64
N LEU A 260 6.04 -15.06 44.81
CA LEU A 260 7.15 -14.49 45.59
C LEU A 260 6.72 -13.82 46.92
N ALA A 261 5.47 -14.03 47.36
CA ALA A 261 4.99 -13.67 48.70
C ALA A 261 4.88 -14.91 49.59
#